data_AF-A0A365N7U7-F1
#
_entry.id   AF-A0A365N7U7-F1
#
_cell.length_a   1.000
_cell.length_b   1.000
_cell.length_c   1.000
_cell.angle_alpha   90.00
_cell.angle_beta   90.00
_cell.angle_gamma   90.00
#
_symmetry.space_group_name_H-M   'P 1'
#
loop_
_entity.id
_entity.type
_entity.pdbx_description
1 polymer ?
#
loop_
_entity_poly.entity_id
_entity_poly.type
_entity_poly.pdbx_seq_one_letter_code
_entity_poly.pdbx_strand_id
1 'polypeptide(L)'
;MARLLLSSGQVQVIASGFVVVICTFALFISGYIIQQRTLTQLRSAIKPRQETRPSPKVYLPEKFQVRTKELEDGRVIDIDTEADIEVRRQRLLVEIKETKPNVDVEGNAALQRNIEIIKQLQAKVVDKMSTPEGHVEAPVKNHKPVSKAKRRKMIKQELQKSAQAEDGLYYQRRMW
;
A
#
# COMPACT_ATOMS: atom_id res chain seq x y z
N MET A 1 44.39 24.60 -39.27
CA MET A 1 44.39 24.91 -37.82
C MET A 1 44.13 26.39 -37.65
N ALA A 2 42.87 26.79 -37.42
CA ALA A 2 42.53 28.20 -37.26
C ALA A 2 43.01 28.68 -35.88
N ARG A 3 44.06 29.50 -35.86
CA ARG A 3 44.45 30.28 -34.67
C ARG A 3 43.55 31.50 -34.62
N LEU A 4 42.56 31.48 -33.72
CA LEU A 4 41.76 32.65 -33.37
C LEU A 4 42.67 33.66 -32.66
N LEU A 5 43.21 34.61 -33.42
CA LEU A 5 43.89 35.78 -32.89
C LEU A 5 42.81 36.74 -32.38
N LEU A 6 42.32 36.49 -31.16
CA LEU A 6 41.34 37.34 -30.49
C LEU A 6 41.95 38.73 -30.32
N SER A 7 41.22 39.77 -30.74
CA SER A 7 41.59 41.16 -30.48
C SER A 7 41.63 41.40 -28.96
N SER A 8 42.56 42.23 -28.48
CA SER A 8 42.68 42.56 -27.05
C SER A 8 41.36 43.05 -26.46
N GLY A 9 40.55 43.78 -27.25
CA GLY A 9 39.21 44.22 -26.85
C GLY A 9 38.20 43.07 -26.71
N GLN A 10 38.26 42.05 -27.57
CA GLN A 10 37.40 40.87 -27.45
C GLN A 10 37.72 40.08 -26.18
N VAL A 11 39.01 39.93 -25.86
CA VAL A 11 39.45 39.27 -24.62
C VAL A 11 38.96 40.03 -23.40
N GLN A 12 39.02 41.37 -23.40
CA GLN A 12 38.55 42.18 -22.28
C GLN A 12 37.03 42.10 -22.07
N VAL A 13 36.24 42.10 -23.15
CA VAL A 13 34.77 41.94 -23.07
C VAL A 13 34.38 40.54 -22.59
N ILE A 14 35.06 39.50 -23.08
CA ILE A 14 34.81 38.13 -22.64
C ILE A 14 35.21 37.97 -21.16
N ALA A 15 36.34 38.54 -20.74
CA ALA A 15 36.81 38.46 -19.37
C ALA A 15 35.86 39.17 -18.40
N SER A 16 35.39 40.39 -18.72
CA SER A 16 34.46 41.12 -17.85
C SER A 16 33.09 40.44 -17.79
N GLY A 17 32.57 39.96 -18.93
CA GLY A 17 31.33 39.19 -18.99
C GLY A 17 31.40 37.90 -18.16
N PHE A 18 32.53 37.18 -18.22
CA PHE A 18 32.75 35.97 -17.45
C PHE A 18 32.72 36.23 -15.93
N VAL A 19 33.36 37.31 -15.47
CA VAL A 19 33.34 37.71 -14.06
C VAL A 19 31.91 38.01 -13.58
N VAL A 20 31.12 38.73 -14.38
CA VAL A 20 29.72 39.04 -14.04
C VAL A 20 28.88 37.76 -13.99
N VAL A 21 29.05 36.86 -14.96
CA VAL A 21 28.34 35.57 -14.99
C VAL A 21 28.68 34.73 -13.76
N ILE A 22 29.97 34.56 -13.43
CA ILE A 22 30.38 33.82 -12.22
C ILE A 22 29.82 34.47 -10.96
N CYS A 23 29.91 35.78 -10.83
CA CYS A 23 29.40 36.49 -9.66
C CYS A 23 27.89 36.28 -9.49
N THR A 24 27.14 36.34 -10.60
CA THR A 24 25.69 36.08 -10.61
C THR A 24 25.37 34.65 -10.21
N PHE A 25 26.10 33.66 -10.74
CA PHE A 25 25.97 32.27 -10.33
C PHE A 25 26.34 32.06 -8.87
N ALA A 26 27.39 32.70 -8.35
CA ALA A 26 27.81 32.58 -6.96
C ALA A 26 26.73 33.10 -6.00
N LEU A 27 26.09 34.24 -6.32
CA LEU A 27 24.97 34.77 -5.54
C LEU A 27 23.76 33.82 -5.59
N PHE A 28 23.47 33.25 -6.76
CA PHE A 28 22.39 32.28 -6.91
C PHE A 28 22.65 31.00 -6.10
N ILE A 29 23.86 30.45 -6.17
CA ILE A 29 24.27 29.26 -5.41
C ILE A 29 24.26 29.54 -3.90
N SER A 30 24.69 30.73 -3.48
CA SER A 30 24.62 31.15 -2.06
C SER A 30 23.19 31.11 -1.54
N GLY A 31 22.25 31.74 -2.25
CA GLY A 31 20.83 31.69 -1.93
C GLY A 31 20.26 30.27 -1.97
N TYR A 32 20.66 29.47 -2.95
CA TYR A 32 20.24 28.07 -3.10
C TYR A 32 20.70 27.19 -1.93
N ILE A 33 21.95 27.31 -1.48
CA ILE A 33 22.47 26.55 -0.34
C ILE A 33 21.71 26.91 0.95
N ILE A 34 21.36 28.20 1.15
CA ILE A 34 20.55 28.64 2.29
C ILE A 34 19.16 28.00 2.25
N GLN A 35 18.53 27.92 1.07
CA GLN A 35 17.25 27.25 0.89
C GLN A 35 17.34 25.72 1.11
N GLN A 36 18.44 25.08 0.72
CA GLN A 36 18.61 23.65 0.99
C GLN A 36 18.73 23.33 2.48
N ARG A 37 19.35 24.22 3.28
CA ARG A 37 19.44 24.03 4.73
C ARG A 37 18.05 24.07 5.37
N THR A 38 17.20 25.01 4.98
CA THR A 38 15.84 25.09 5.52
C THR A 38 14.97 23.92 5.07
N LEU A 39 15.06 23.48 3.81
CA LEU A 39 14.37 22.28 3.34
C LEU A 39 14.83 21.01 4.06
N THR A 40 16.12 20.89 4.35
CA THR A 40 16.67 19.75 5.11
C THR A 40 16.18 19.78 6.55
N GLN A 41 16.15 20.95 7.19
CA GLN A 41 15.60 21.13 8.53
C GLN A 41 14.10 20.81 8.56
N LEU A 42 13.30 21.34 7.63
CA LEU A 42 11.89 21.02 7.47
C LEU A 42 11.66 19.53 7.25
N ARG A 43 12.48 18.90 6.39
CA ARG A 43 12.41 17.46 6.14
C ARG A 43 12.74 16.66 7.38
N SER A 44 13.72 17.07 8.18
CA SER A 44 14.03 16.42 9.47
C SER A 44 12.92 16.61 10.51
N ALA A 45 12.24 17.76 10.50
CA ALA A 45 11.11 18.04 11.39
C ALA A 45 9.82 17.30 10.99
N ILE A 46 9.60 17.10 9.70
CA ILE A 46 8.45 16.36 9.15
C ILE A 46 8.70 14.85 9.16
N LYS A 47 9.95 14.39 9.04
CA LYS A 47 10.28 12.97 9.12
C LYS A 47 9.79 12.48 10.49
N PRO A 48 8.89 11.48 10.53
CA PRO A 48 8.42 10.94 11.81
C PRO A 48 9.66 10.54 12.61
N ARG A 49 9.75 10.98 13.88
CA ARG A 49 10.82 10.62 14.83
C ARG A 49 10.90 9.10 14.95
N GLN A 50 11.62 8.48 14.03
CA GLN A 50 11.81 7.04 13.94
C GLN A 50 13.17 6.66 14.52
N GLU A 51 14.16 7.56 14.50
CA GLU A 51 15.52 7.32 15.03
C GLU A 51 15.60 7.30 16.57
N THR A 52 14.69 7.94 17.33
CA THR A 52 14.79 7.97 18.81
C THR A 52 14.05 6.84 19.51
N ARG A 53 13.34 5.99 18.76
CA ARG A 53 12.70 4.81 19.33
C ARG A 53 13.57 3.63 19.00
N PRO A 54 14.08 2.88 20.00
CA PRO A 54 14.64 1.58 19.71
C PRO A 54 13.58 0.83 18.92
N SER A 55 13.95 0.32 17.74
CA SER A 55 13.08 -0.52 16.93
C SER A 55 12.46 -1.55 17.88
N PRO A 56 11.12 -1.72 17.89
CA PRO A 56 10.49 -2.64 18.81
C PRO A 56 11.19 -3.99 18.67
N LYS A 57 11.92 -4.41 19.70
CA LYS A 57 12.61 -5.70 19.72
C LYS A 57 11.50 -6.74 19.70
N VAL A 58 11.27 -7.31 18.53
CA VAL A 58 10.31 -8.38 18.35
C VAL A 58 10.93 -9.60 19.01
N TYR A 59 10.53 -9.90 20.25
CA TYR A 59 10.95 -11.11 20.93
C TYR A 59 10.31 -12.32 20.23
N LEU A 60 11.03 -12.89 19.26
CA LEU A 60 10.68 -14.17 18.67
C LEU A 60 11.17 -15.29 19.60
N PRO A 61 10.32 -16.27 19.96
CA PRO A 61 10.74 -17.48 20.64
C PRO A 61 11.88 -18.18 19.89
N GLU A 62 12.87 -18.72 20.60
CA GLU A 62 14.11 -19.30 20.04
C GLU A 62 13.86 -20.33 18.92
N LYS A 63 12.75 -21.07 18.98
CA LYS A 63 12.35 -22.03 17.93
C LYS A 63 12.18 -21.42 16.53
N PHE A 64 11.96 -20.10 16.43
CA PHE A 64 11.81 -19.39 15.17
C PHE A 64 13.08 -18.66 14.72
N GLN A 65 14.07 -18.51 15.61
CA GLN A 65 15.34 -17.82 15.28
C GLN A 65 16.23 -18.66 14.36
N VAL A 66 16.03 -19.99 14.33
CA VAL A 66 16.79 -20.93 13.48
C VAL A 66 16.57 -20.65 11.99
N ARG A 67 15.40 -20.13 11.61
CA ARG A 67 15.02 -19.87 10.21
C ARG A 67 15.22 -18.42 9.77
N THR A 68 15.52 -17.50 10.69
CA THR A 68 15.49 -16.07 10.40
C THR A 68 16.84 -15.40 10.60
N LYS A 69 17.33 -14.65 9.60
CA LYS A 69 18.46 -13.72 9.79
C LYS A 69 17.92 -12.34 10.16
N GLU A 70 18.52 -11.73 11.18
CA GLU A 70 18.36 -10.31 11.47
C GLU A 70 19.30 -9.52 10.55
N LEU A 71 18.75 -8.65 9.70
CA LEU A 71 19.52 -7.68 8.91
C LEU A 71 19.85 -6.46 9.79
N GLU A 72 20.89 -5.69 9.44
CA GLU A 72 21.36 -4.51 10.23
C GLU A 72 20.24 -3.49 10.53
N ASP A 73 19.17 -3.50 9.73
CA ASP A 73 17.98 -2.66 9.87
C ASP A 73 16.91 -3.21 10.85
N GLY A 74 17.19 -4.31 11.56
CA GLY A 74 16.24 -4.95 12.49
C GLY A 74 15.05 -5.65 11.81
N ARG A 75 15.11 -5.84 10.49
CA ARG A 75 14.11 -6.58 9.71
C ARG A 75 14.47 -8.06 9.73
N VAL A 76 13.52 -8.88 10.19
CA VAL A 76 13.61 -10.34 10.21
C VAL A 76 13.18 -10.86 8.84
N ILE A 77 14.07 -11.56 8.15
CA ILE A 77 13.77 -12.23 6.87
C ILE A 77 13.79 -13.74 7.12
N ASP A 78 12.71 -14.42 6.73
CA ASP A 78 12.62 -15.88 6.75
C ASP A 78 13.49 -16.43 5.61
N ILE A 79 14.49 -17.22 5.96
CA ILE A 79 15.40 -17.84 5.00
C ILE A 79 14.75 -19.13 4.55
N ASP A 80 14.25 -19.14 3.30
CA ASP A 80 13.71 -20.35 2.67
C ASP A 80 14.79 -21.45 2.71
N THR A 81 14.47 -22.59 3.33
CA THR A 81 15.37 -23.77 3.36
C THR A 81 15.40 -24.41 1.98
N GLU A 82 16.48 -25.13 1.61
CA GLU A 82 16.59 -25.88 0.34
C GLU A 82 15.32 -26.71 0.03
N ALA A 83 14.74 -27.34 1.05
CA ALA A 83 13.49 -28.08 0.96
C ALA A 83 12.26 -27.21 0.57
N ASP A 84 12.18 -25.98 1.07
CA ASP A 84 11.10 -25.04 0.74
C ASP A 84 11.24 -24.54 -0.71
N ILE A 85 12.47 -24.40 -1.20
CA ILE A 85 12.80 -24.07 -2.59
C ILE A 85 12.41 -25.24 -3.52
N GLU A 86 12.68 -26.49 -3.13
CA GLU A 86 12.33 -27.70 -3.88
C GLU A 86 10.82 -27.91 -3.99
N VAL A 87 10.05 -27.73 -2.91
CA VAL A 87 8.58 -27.80 -2.92
C VAL A 87 8.00 -26.74 -3.87
N ARG A 88 8.57 -25.53 -3.88
CA ARG A 88 8.13 -24.47 -4.80
C ARG A 88 8.44 -24.81 -6.26
N ARG A 89 9.60 -25.42 -6.54
CA ARG A 89 9.92 -25.92 -7.89
C ARG A 89 8.98 -27.04 -8.32
N GLN A 90 8.66 -27.98 -7.43
CA GLN A 90 7.70 -29.06 -7.73
C GLN A 90 6.30 -28.53 -8.02
N ARG A 91 5.83 -27.51 -7.29
CA ARG A 91 4.53 -26.85 -7.56
C ARG A 91 4.44 -26.20 -8.94
N LEU A 92 5.56 -25.70 -9.47
CA LEU A 92 5.60 -25.08 -10.81
C LEU A 92 5.60 -26.11 -11.94
N LEU A 93 5.91 -27.39 -11.64
CA LEU A 93 5.94 -28.50 -12.59
C LEU A 93 4.63 -29.31 -12.64
N VAL A 94 3.51 -28.75 -12.19
CA VAL A 94 2.19 -29.37 -12.49
C VAL A 94 1.84 -29.03 -13.93
N GLU A 95 2.23 -29.91 -14.86
CA GLU A 95 1.73 -29.90 -16.22
C GLU A 95 0.21 -30.10 -16.18
N ILE A 96 -0.53 -29.02 -16.46
CA ILE A 96 -1.99 -29.05 -16.60
C ILE A 96 -2.28 -29.84 -17.88
N LYS A 97 -2.42 -31.16 -17.76
CA LYS A 97 -3.13 -31.92 -18.79
C LYS A 97 -4.57 -31.45 -18.75
N GLU A 98 -5.02 -30.85 -19.84
CA GLU A 98 -6.43 -30.53 -20.05
C GLU A 98 -7.25 -31.81 -19.82
N THR A 99 -7.90 -31.88 -18.68
CA THR A 99 -8.91 -32.89 -18.41
C THR A 99 -10.11 -32.54 -19.27
N LYS A 100 -10.16 -33.10 -20.49
CA LYS A 100 -11.45 -33.26 -21.16
C LYS A 100 -12.37 -33.95 -20.16
N PRO A 101 -13.60 -33.45 -19.93
CA PRO A 101 -14.50 -34.10 -19.00
C PRO A 101 -14.81 -35.48 -19.59
N ASN A 102 -14.12 -36.51 -19.11
CA ASN A 102 -14.55 -37.87 -19.32
C ASN A 102 -15.77 -38.06 -18.41
N VAL A 103 -16.93 -37.81 -18.98
CA VAL A 103 -18.20 -38.14 -18.32
C VAL A 103 -18.36 -39.64 -18.49
N ASP A 104 -17.60 -40.40 -17.70
CA ASP A 104 -17.91 -41.80 -17.46
C ASP A 104 -19.18 -41.80 -16.58
N VAL A 105 -20.30 -42.11 -17.22
CA VAL A 105 -21.65 -42.11 -16.64
C VAL A 105 -21.80 -43.33 -15.72
N GLU A 106 -21.16 -43.30 -14.55
CA GLU A 106 -21.39 -44.27 -13.47
C GLU A 106 -21.59 -43.57 -12.12
N GLY A 107 -22.51 -42.59 -12.13
CA GLY A 107 -22.92 -41.89 -10.90
C GLY A 107 -24.21 -41.07 -11.06
N ASN A 108 -25.07 -41.47 -12.00
CA ASN A 108 -26.16 -40.62 -12.52
C ASN A 108 -27.19 -40.22 -11.44
N ALA A 109 -27.41 -41.07 -10.42
CA ALA A 109 -28.39 -40.80 -9.37
C ALA A 109 -27.98 -39.65 -8.42
N ALA A 110 -26.71 -39.54 -8.05
CA ALA A 110 -26.24 -38.47 -7.15
C ALA A 110 -26.21 -37.12 -7.88
N LEU A 111 -25.80 -37.12 -9.15
CA LEU A 111 -25.83 -35.94 -10.01
C LEU A 111 -27.27 -35.44 -10.23
N GLN A 112 -28.20 -36.34 -10.51
CA GLN A 112 -29.62 -36.01 -10.68
C GLN A 112 -30.23 -35.43 -9.40
N ARG A 113 -29.93 -36.01 -8.23
CA ARG A 113 -30.35 -35.45 -6.93
C ARG A 113 -29.82 -34.04 -6.72
N ASN A 114 -28.56 -33.78 -7.03
CA ASN A 114 -27.96 -32.45 -6.90
C ASN A 114 -28.63 -31.44 -7.83
N ILE A 115 -28.93 -31.82 -9.07
CA ILE A 115 -29.66 -30.97 -10.03
C ILE A 115 -31.07 -30.66 -9.52
N GLU A 116 -31.76 -31.64 -8.96
CA GLU A 116 -33.10 -31.48 -8.42
C GLU A 116 -33.12 -30.56 -7.18
N ILE A 117 -32.14 -30.72 -6.28
CA ILE A 117 -31.96 -29.83 -5.11
C ILE A 117 -31.75 -28.39 -5.57
N ILE A 118 -30.90 -28.15 -6.59
CA ILE A 118 -30.66 -26.81 -7.13
C ILE A 118 -31.96 -26.20 -7.69
N LYS A 119 -32.74 -26.99 -8.43
CA LYS A 119 -34.02 -26.55 -8.99
C LYS A 119 -35.04 -26.18 -7.90
N GLN A 120 -35.09 -26.97 -6.82
CA GLN A 120 -35.95 -26.68 -5.66
C GLN A 120 -35.51 -25.40 -4.91
N LEU A 121 -34.20 -25.17 -4.77
CA LEU A 121 -33.67 -23.95 -4.14
C LEU A 121 -34.02 -22.72 -4.97
N GLN A 122 -33.92 -22.80 -6.31
CA GLN A 122 -34.33 -21.71 -7.19
C GLN A 122 -35.82 -21.40 -7.09
N ALA A 123 -36.68 -22.41 -7.08
CA ALA A 123 -38.12 -22.22 -6.90
C ALA A 123 -38.46 -21.54 -5.55
N LYS A 124 -37.83 -21.99 -4.45
CA LYS A 124 -38.00 -21.37 -3.13
C LYS A 124 -37.53 -19.92 -3.07
N VAL A 125 -36.47 -19.56 -3.81
CA VAL A 125 -36.02 -18.16 -3.90
C VAL A 125 -37.02 -17.31 -4.67
N VAL A 126 -37.58 -17.82 -5.76
CA VAL A 126 -38.61 -17.11 -6.54
C VAL A 126 -39.89 -16.92 -5.72
N ASP A 127 -40.36 -17.94 -4.99
CA ASP A 127 -41.53 -17.82 -4.11
C ASP A 127 -41.29 -16.82 -2.98
N LYS A 128 -40.12 -16.87 -2.32
CA LYS A 128 -39.74 -15.89 -1.30
C LYS A 128 -39.63 -14.46 -1.83
N MET A 129 -39.29 -14.29 -3.11
CA MET A 129 -39.28 -12.98 -3.78
C MET A 129 -40.68 -12.53 -4.20
N SER A 130 -41.66 -13.45 -4.27
CA SER A 130 -43.03 -13.17 -4.71
C SER A 130 -44.01 -12.92 -3.56
N THR A 131 -43.66 -13.32 -2.32
CA THR A 131 -44.48 -13.07 -1.13
C THR A 131 -44.28 -11.63 -0.59
N PRO A 132 -45.34 -10.82 -0.39
CA PRO A 132 -45.22 -9.42 0.05
C PRO A 132 -44.72 -9.22 1.49
N GLU A 133 -44.68 -10.28 2.29
CA GLU A 133 -44.44 -10.24 3.75
C GLU A 133 -43.06 -10.80 4.15
N GLY A 134 -42.17 -11.04 3.18
CA GLY A 134 -40.81 -11.47 3.46
C GLY A 134 -39.93 -10.28 3.81
N HIS A 135 -39.66 -10.07 5.10
CA HIS A 135 -38.54 -9.22 5.55
C HIS A 135 -37.21 -9.81 5.03
N VAL A 136 -36.87 -9.46 3.80
CA VAL A 136 -35.51 -9.50 3.31
C VAL A 136 -34.86 -8.28 3.93
N GLU A 137 -33.94 -8.47 4.89
CA GLU A 137 -33.00 -7.43 5.25
C GLU A 137 -32.41 -6.92 3.94
N ALA A 138 -32.77 -5.66 3.59
CA ALA A 138 -32.45 -5.11 2.31
C ALA A 138 -30.94 -5.29 2.05
N PRO A 139 -30.52 -5.77 0.87
CA PRO A 139 -29.11 -5.93 0.57
C PRO A 139 -28.46 -4.58 0.85
N VAL A 140 -27.48 -4.57 1.76
CA VAL A 140 -26.80 -3.37 2.23
C VAL A 140 -26.49 -2.53 1.00
N LYS A 141 -27.18 -1.40 0.87
CA LYS A 141 -27.02 -0.52 -0.30
C LYS A 141 -25.53 -0.26 -0.43
N ASN A 142 -24.93 -0.67 -1.55
CA ASN A 142 -23.56 -0.29 -1.89
C ASN A 142 -23.51 1.24 -1.81
N HIS A 143 -22.96 1.77 -0.71
CA HIS A 143 -22.97 3.20 -0.47
C HIS A 143 -22.10 3.83 -1.56
N LYS A 144 -22.70 4.70 -2.38
CA LYS A 144 -21.96 5.46 -3.39
C LYS A 144 -20.75 6.11 -2.71
N PRO A 145 -19.54 6.03 -3.30
CA PRO A 145 -18.33 6.54 -2.66
C PRO A 145 -18.50 8.02 -2.33
N VAL A 146 -18.57 8.31 -1.03
CA VAL A 146 -18.81 9.67 -0.56
C VAL A 146 -17.55 10.50 -0.75
N SER A 147 -17.70 11.70 -1.34
CA SER A 147 -16.62 12.68 -1.49
C SER A 147 -15.91 12.93 -0.15
N LYS A 148 -14.59 13.12 -0.21
CA LYS A 148 -13.72 13.31 0.97
C LYS A 148 -14.23 14.40 1.91
N ALA A 149 -14.73 15.51 1.38
CA ALA A 149 -15.26 16.61 2.18
C ALA A 149 -16.54 16.22 2.92
N LYS A 150 -17.46 15.54 2.23
CA LYS A 150 -18.71 15.06 2.82
C LYS A 150 -18.45 13.97 3.87
N ARG A 151 -17.46 13.09 3.63
CA ARG A 151 -17.00 12.10 4.61
C ARG A 151 -16.46 12.73 5.89
N ARG A 152 -15.64 13.79 5.77
CA ARG A 152 -15.12 14.53 6.94
C ARG A 152 -16.22 15.17 7.77
N LYS A 153 -17.25 15.73 7.12
CA LYS A 153 -18.42 16.30 7.82
C LYS A 153 -19.20 15.22 8.57
N MET A 154 -19.46 14.07 7.94
CA MET A 154 -20.16 12.96 8.59
C MET A 154 -19.38 12.42 9.80
N ILE A 155 -18.07 12.18 9.65
CA ILE A 155 -17.22 11.72 10.75
C ILE A 155 -17.21 12.73 11.91
N LYS A 156 -17.10 14.03 11.63
CA LYS A 156 -17.11 15.06 12.69
C LYS A 156 -18.44 15.08 13.43
N GLN A 157 -19.55 14.91 12.71
CA GLN A 157 -20.89 14.91 13.28
C GLN A 157 -21.15 13.65 14.13
N GLU A 158 -20.70 12.49 13.66
CA GLU A 158 -20.74 11.25 14.45
C GLU A 158 -19.90 11.38 15.71
N LEU A 159 -18.66 11.87 15.62
CA LEU A 159 -17.81 12.11 16.79
C LEU A 159 -18.45 13.07 17.79
N GLN A 160 -19.10 14.13 17.32
CA GLN A 160 -19.80 15.08 18.20
C GLN A 160 -21.01 14.44 18.87
N LYS A 161 -21.77 13.61 18.15
CA LYS A 161 -22.91 12.87 18.69
C LYS A 161 -22.45 11.81 19.70
N SER A 162 -21.36 11.10 19.41
CA SER A 162 -20.75 10.10 20.31
C SER A 162 -20.11 10.74 21.53
N ALA A 163 -19.55 11.95 21.42
CA ALA A 163 -18.98 12.69 22.55
C ALA A 163 -20.05 13.21 23.53
N GLN A 164 -21.31 13.29 23.12
CA GLN A 164 -22.44 13.63 24.00
C GLN A 164 -23.02 12.41 24.74
N ALA A 165 -22.64 11.18 24.34
CA ALA A 165 -22.98 10.00 25.13
C ALA A 165 -22.12 9.99 26.41
N GLU A 166 -22.75 9.83 27.56
CA GLU A 166 -22.13 9.95 28.90
C GLU A 166 -21.05 8.90 29.20
N ASP A 167 -20.86 7.90 28.32
CA ASP A 167 -19.79 6.93 28.45
C ASP A 167 -18.45 7.60 28.17
N GLY A 168 -17.78 7.99 29.25
CA GLY A 168 -16.46 8.61 29.25
C GLY A 168 -15.48 7.79 28.40
N LEU A 169 -15.20 8.26 27.19
CA LEU A 169 -14.23 7.67 26.29
C LEU A 169 -12.84 7.83 26.91
N TYR A 170 -12.34 6.75 27.51
CA TYR A 170 -10.94 6.64 27.89
C TYR A 170 -10.09 6.89 26.64
N TYR A 171 -9.19 7.86 26.72
CA TYR A 171 -8.32 8.26 25.63
C TYR A 171 -7.52 7.05 25.12
N GLN A 172 -7.94 6.45 24.01
CA GLN A 172 -7.19 5.35 23.40
C GLN A 172 -6.01 5.94 22.62
N ARG A 173 -4.87 6.04 23.31
CA ARG A 173 -3.59 6.43 22.73
C ARG A 173 -3.32 5.52 21.53
N ARG A 174 -3.09 6.10 20.36
CA ARG A 174 -2.67 5.34 19.17
C ARG A 174 -1.40 4.57 19.52
N MET A 175 -1.54 3.26 19.67
CA MET A 175 -0.44 2.31 19.68
C MET A 175 0.02 2.21 18.23
N TRP A 176 1.15 2.86 17.93
CA TRP A 176 1.95 2.59 16.74
C TRP A 176 2.98 1.52 17.10
#